data_AF-A0A1Q8RF57-F1
#
_entry.id   AF-A0A1Q8RF57-F1
#
_cell.length_a   1.000
_cell.length_b   1.000
_cell.length_c   1.000
_cell.angle_alpha   90.00
_cell.angle_beta   90.00
_cell.angle_gamma   90.00
#
_symmetry.space_group_name_H-M   'P 1'
#
loop_
_entity.id
_entity.type
_entity.pdbx_description
1 polymer ?
#
loop_
_entity_poly.entity_id
_entity_poly.type
_entity_poly.pdbx_seq_one_letter_code
_entity_poly.pdbx_strand_id
1 'polypeptide(L)' 'MKVAIIPEKCIACGLCQTYSDVFDYDDDGIVKFSGSSENVKTFSDDADILTAVKSCPTKALTLP' A
#
# COMPACT_ATOMS: atom_id res chain seq x y z
N MET A 1 11.70 -5.91 2.97
CA MET A 1 10.82 -5.26 3.97
C MET A 1 9.41 -5.88 4.06
N LYS A 2 8.83 -5.96 5.26
CA LYS A 2 7.43 -6.37 5.49
C LYS A 2 6.52 -5.15 5.43
N VAL A 3 5.43 -5.22 4.66
CA VAL A 3 4.45 -4.13 4.49
C VAL A 3 3.08 -4.64 4.88
N ALA A 4 2.32 -3.83 5.60
CA ALA A 4 0.93 -4.12 5.96
C ALA A 4 -0.02 -2.99 5.53
N ILE A 5 -1.16 -3.39 4.98
CA ILE A 5 -2.30 -2.55 4.59
C ILE A 5 -3.37 -2.63 5.69
N ILE A 6 -3.94 -1.47 6.05
CA ILE A 6 -5.08 -1.32 6.95
C ILE A 6 -6.21 -0.70 6.12
N PRO A 7 -7.05 -1.52 5.44
CA PRO A 7 -8.07 -1.06 4.49
C PRO A 7 -8.99 0.01 5.08
N GLU A 8 -9.36 -0.12 6.35
CA GLU A 8 -10.29 0.76 7.06
C GLU A 8 -9.75 2.20 7.24
N LYS A 9 -8.44 2.39 7.08
CA LYS A 9 -7.81 3.72 7.11
C LYS A 9 -7.63 4.32 5.72
N CYS A 10 -7.82 3.54 4.66
CA CYS A 10 -7.64 4.05 3.31
C CYS A 10 -8.78 5.01 2.95
N ILE A 11 -8.44 6.11 2.27
CA ILE A 11 -9.39 7.13 1.80
C ILE A 11 -9.30 7.31 0.28
N ALA A 12 -8.85 6.28 -0.45
CA ALA A 12 -8.71 6.29 -1.91
C ALA A 12 -7.87 7.46 -2.48
N CYS A 13 -6.83 7.90 -1.76
CA CYS A 13 -6.04 9.08 -2.18
C CYS A 13 -5.14 8.89 -3.41
N GLY A 14 -4.97 7.66 -3.92
CA GLY A 14 -4.18 7.39 -5.14
C GLY A 14 -2.66 7.34 -4.97
N LEU A 15 -2.09 7.99 -3.95
CA LEU A 15 -0.64 8.25 -3.88
C LEU A 15 0.24 7.00 -3.92
N CYS A 16 -0.15 5.92 -3.22
CA CYS A 16 0.69 4.73 -3.14
C CYS A 16 0.94 4.06 -4.51
N GLN A 17 -0.06 4.03 -5.38
CA GLN A 17 0.09 3.51 -6.75
C GLN A 17 0.95 4.42 -7.62
N THR A 18 0.96 5.74 -7.39
CA THR A 18 1.84 6.66 -8.14
C THR A 18 3.33 6.47 -7.82
N TYR A 19 3.63 5.88 -6.67
CA TYR A 19 5.00 5.56 -6.28
C TYR A 19 5.40 4.15 -6.70
N SER A 20 4.52 3.14 -6.57
CA SER A 20 4.89 1.75 -6.87
C SER A 20 3.73 0.89 -7.36
N ASP A 21 3.98 0.11 -8.41
CA ASP A 21 3.03 -0.83 -9.03
C ASP A 21 2.65 -2.02 -8.13
N VAL A 22 3.29 -2.17 -6.96
CA VAL A 22 2.89 -3.19 -5.97
C VAL A 22 1.56 -2.86 -5.30
N PHE A 23 1.14 -1.58 -5.34
CA PHE A 23 -0.15 -1.12 -4.81
C PHE A 23 -1.15 -0.95 -5.94
N ASP A 24 -2.34 -1.45 -5.72
CA ASP A 24 -3.48 -1.35 -6.62
C ASP A 24 -4.74 -1.02 -5.81
N TYR A 25 -5.88 -0.92 -6.46
CA TYR A 25 -7.16 -0.65 -5.82
C TYR A 25 -8.17 -1.76 -6.11
N ASP A 26 -9.02 -2.07 -5.13
CA ASP A 26 -10.22 -2.89 -5.38
C ASP A 26 -11.34 -2.06 -6.03
N ASP A 27 -12.48 -2.71 -6.26
CA ASP A 27 -13.63 -2.09 -6.93
C ASP A 27 -14.26 -0.96 -6.09
N ASP A 28 -13.99 -0.93 -4.78
CA ASP A 28 -14.43 0.13 -3.86
C ASP A 28 -13.40 1.29 -3.77
N GLY A 29 -12.30 1.22 -4.51
CA GLY A 29 -11.22 2.21 -4.49
C GLY A 29 -10.33 2.11 -3.24
N ILE A 30 -10.39 1.00 -2.51
CA ILE A 30 -9.55 0.74 -1.34
C ILE A 30 -8.25 0.06 -1.79
N VAL A 31 -7.14 0.50 -1.19
CA VAL A 31 -5.82 0.02 -1.56
C VAL A 31 -5.67 -1.47 -1.23
N LYS A 32 -5.09 -2.23 -2.16
CA LYS A 32 -4.71 -3.64 -2.03
C LYS A 32 -3.30 -3.85 -2.60
N PHE A 33 -2.72 -5.03 -2.39
CA PHE A 33 -1.53 -5.42 -3.15
C PHE A 33 -1.93 -5.90 -4.54
N SER A 34 -1.19 -5.47 -5.56
CA SER A 34 -1.42 -5.91 -6.94
C SER A 34 -1.35 -7.44 -7.04
N GLY A 35 -2.38 -8.03 -7.64
CA GLY A 35 -2.50 -9.49 -7.80
C GLY A 35 -2.62 -10.29 -6.49
N SER A 36 -2.98 -9.67 -5.37
CA SER A 36 -3.11 -10.35 -4.07
C SER A 36 -4.29 -9.82 -3.26
N SER A 37 -4.95 -10.73 -2.54
CA SER A 37 -5.99 -10.41 -1.55
C SER A 37 -5.44 -10.35 -0.12
N GLU A 38 -4.13 -10.48 0.06
CA GLU A 38 -3.50 -10.39 1.39
C GLU A 38 -3.29 -8.94 1.79
N ASN A 39 -3.40 -8.65 3.09
CA ASN A 39 -3.12 -7.32 3.63
C ASN A 39 -1.69 -7.21 4.16
N VAL A 40 -0.90 -8.28 4.16
CA VAL A 40 0.49 -8.27 4.63
C VAL A 40 1.35 -9.05 3.66
N LYS A 41 2.44 -8.44 3.19
CA LYS A 41 3.36 -9.08 2.25
C LYS A 41 4.80 -8.64 2.49
N THR A 42 5.74 -9.54 2.20
CA THR A 42 7.17 -9.26 2.26
C THR A 42 7.67 -8.96 0.85
N PHE A 43 8.34 -7.82 0.70
CA PHE A 43 9.00 -7.40 -0.54
C PHE A 43 10.51 -7.36 -0.33
N SER A 44 11.28 -7.33 -1.43
CA SER A 44 12.66 -6.86 -1.39
C SER A 44 12.71 -5.42 -0.87
N ASP A 45 13.87 -4.98 -0.41
CA ASP A 45 14.02 -3.57 -0.03
C ASP A 45 13.97 -2.69 -1.27
N ASP A 46 13.02 -1.76 -1.29
CA ASP A 46 12.66 -0.96 -2.44
C ASP A 46 12.29 0.46 -1.96
N ALA A 47 12.92 1.46 -2.60
CA ALA A 47 12.78 2.86 -2.21
C ALA A 47 11.40 3.44 -2.53
N ASP A 48 10.76 2.95 -3.59
CA ASP A 48 9.45 3.39 -4.03
C ASP A 48 8.36 2.83 -3.13
N ILE A 49 8.48 1.57 -2.72
CA ILE A 49 7.62 0.97 -1.70
C ILE A 49 7.76 1.74 -0.37
N LEU A 50 8.99 2.04 0.05
CA LEU A 50 9.24 2.82 1.26
C LEU A 50 8.62 4.23 1.19
N THR A 51 8.72 4.88 0.03
CA THR A 51 8.15 6.21 -0.21
C THR A 51 6.62 6.16 -0.18
N ALA A 52 6.01 5.18 -0.85
CA ALA A 52 4.56 4.96 -0.82
C ALA A 52 4.03 4.81 0.61
N VAL A 53 4.71 4.00 1.43
CA VAL A 53 4.32 3.76 2.82
C VAL A 53 4.41 5.05 3.65
N LYS A 54 5.49 5.81 3.52
CA LYS A 54 5.72 7.06 4.26
C LYS A 54 4.79 8.20 3.83
N SER A 55 4.41 8.23 2.56
CA SER A 55 3.59 9.30 1.97
C SER A 55 2.08 9.08 2.16
N CYS A 56 1.65 7.92 2.69
CA CYS A 56 0.23 7.63 2.91
C CYS A 56 -0.36 8.59 3.98
N PRO A 57 -1.32 9.47 3.63
CA PRO A 57 -1.77 10.55 4.52
C PRO A 57 -2.52 10.05 5.75
N THR A 58 -3.12 8.86 5.67
CA THR A 58 -3.90 8.25 6.76
C THR A 58 -3.17 7.12 7.46
N LYS A 59 -1.93 6.82 7.07
CA LYS A 59 -1.15 5.67 7.57
C LYS A 59 -1.91 4.34 7.40
N ALA A 60 -2.59 4.19 6.26
CA ALA A 60 -3.17 2.92 5.83
C ALA A 60 -2.09 1.90 5.42
N LEU A 61 -0.88 2.38 5.10
CA LEU A 61 0.29 1.55 4.83
C LEU A 61 1.27 1.64 6.01
N THR A 62 1.85 0.51 6.43
CA THR A 62 2.77 0.45 7.57
C THR A 62 3.92 -0.54 7.34
N LEU A 63 5.02 -0.36 8.10
CA LEU A 63 6.15 -1.30 8.20
C LEU A 63 6.15 -1.92 9.61
N PRO A 64 5.44 -3.06 9.80
CA PRO A 64 5.38 -3.76 11.10
C PRO A 64 6.63 -4.59 11.39
#